data_AF-A0A2E1B6S4-F1
#
_entry.id   AF-A0A2E1B6S4-F1
#
_cell.length_a   1.000
_cell.length_b   1.000
_cell.length_c   1.000
_cell.angle_alpha   90.00
_cell.angle_beta   90.00
_cell.angle_gamma   90.00
#
_symmetry.space_group_name_H-M   'P 1'
#
loop_
_entity.id
_entity.type
_entity.pdbx_description
1 polymer ?
#
loop_
_entity_poly.entity_id
_entity_poly.type
_entity_poly.pdbx_seq_one_letter_code
_entity_poly.pdbx_strand_id
1 'polypeptide(L)'
;MRKALEPANERQSDLMLDALMDRGFAIPDSVNAEKAGQFYAEAMRGKPIGALRRVFENLRLGRYPKFQSFLPKPAELSALVDAAAKHDRELLRIEHEHAEAAKEREEERSRREIGPEERERRRRKAAAVRAMLGTAAKARTLSGGFDD
;
A
#
# COMPACT_ATOMS: atom_id res chain seq x y z
N MET A 1 0.36 4.34 11.24
CA MET A 1 -0.75 3.77 10.45
C MET A 1 -1.72 2.87 11.24
N ARG A 2 -1.32 2.17 12.33
CA ARG A 2 -2.25 1.37 13.17
C ARG A 2 -3.49 2.12 13.68
N LYS A 3 -3.35 3.42 14.00
CA LYS A 3 -4.45 4.29 14.43
C LYS A 3 -5.63 4.43 13.44
N ALA A 4 -5.44 4.13 12.15
CA ALA A 4 -6.52 4.25 11.17
C ALA A 4 -7.54 3.10 11.24
N LEU A 5 -7.11 1.94 11.77
CA LEU A 5 -7.92 0.74 11.94
C LEU A 5 -8.56 0.65 13.34
N GLU A 6 -8.20 1.56 14.25
CA GLU A 6 -8.82 1.63 15.56
C GLU A 6 -10.30 2.00 15.41
N PRO A 7 -11.20 1.34 16.16
CA PRO A 7 -12.59 1.73 16.18
C PRO A 7 -12.69 3.17 16.69
N ALA A 8 -13.55 3.97 16.06
CA ALA A 8 -13.84 5.30 16.56
C ALA A 8 -14.42 5.22 17.97
N ASN A 9 -13.96 6.12 18.85
CA ASN A 9 -14.64 6.36 20.12
C ASN A 9 -15.97 7.10 19.84
N GLU A 10 -17.02 6.84 20.62
CA GLU A 10 -18.36 7.42 20.45
C GLU A 10 -18.29 8.97 20.39
N ARG A 11 -17.44 9.58 21.22
CA ARG A 11 -17.20 11.03 21.20
C ARG A 11 -16.61 11.55 19.89
N GLN A 12 -15.84 10.75 19.15
CA GLN A 12 -15.24 11.15 17.89
C GLN A 12 -16.24 11.12 16.73
N SER A 13 -17.14 10.14 16.71
CA SER A 13 -18.22 10.10 15.72
C SER A 13 -19.18 11.27 15.91
N ASP A 14 -19.50 11.61 17.16
CA ASP A 14 -20.40 12.73 17.48
C ASP A 14 -19.80 14.06 17.02
N LEU A 15 -18.53 14.32 17.34
CA LEU A 15 -17.81 15.52 16.90
C LEU A 15 -17.77 15.67 15.37
N MET A 16 -17.66 14.56 14.63
CA MET A 16 -17.67 14.59 13.17
C MET A 16 -19.06 14.85 12.60
N LEU A 17 -20.11 14.33 13.25
CA LEU A 17 -21.50 14.57 12.87
C LEU A 17 -21.88 16.02 13.11
N ASP A 18 -21.55 16.57 14.28
CA ASP A 18 -21.77 17.97 14.62
C ASP A 18 -21.08 18.90 13.60
N ALA A 19 -19.83 18.59 13.23
CA ALA A 19 -19.09 19.36 12.24
C ALA A 19 -19.73 19.35 10.82
N LEU A 20 -20.50 18.31 10.46
CA LEU A 20 -21.28 18.31 9.22
C LEU A 20 -22.56 19.14 9.36
N MET A 21 -23.26 19.03 10.48
CA MET A 21 -24.48 19.81 10.75
C MET A 21 -24.18 21.31 10.82
N ASP A 22 -23.10 21.73 11.49
CA ASP A 22 -22.60 23.11 11.53
C ASP A 22 -22.31 23.68 10.14
N ARG A 23 -22.03 22.80 9.18
CA ARG A 23 -21.71 23.15 7.80
C ARG A 23 -22.96 23.22 6.91
N GLY A 24 -24.15 23.10 7.49
CA GLY A 24 -25.42 23.23 6.80
C GLY A 24 -25.99 21.91 6.25
N PHE A 25 -25.45 20.76 6.65
CA PHE A 25 -26.07 19.49 6.29
C PHE A 25 -27.38 19.31 7.08
N ALA A 26 -28.49 19.16 6.37
CA ALA A 26 -29.77 18.85 6.98
C ALA A 26 -29.89 17.35 7.27
N ILE A 27 -30.58 17.02 8.37
CA ILE A 27 -31.03 15.66 8.64
C ILE A 27 -32.13 15.31 7.62
N PRO A 28 -32.08 14.17 6.92
CA PRO A 28 -33.14 13.77 6.00
C PRO A 28 -34.48 13.61 6.72
N ASP A 29 -35.58 14.02 6.08
CA ASP A 29 -36.95 13.93 6.62
C ASP A 29 -37.35 12.50 7.04
N SER A 30 -36.74 11.49 6.43
CA SER A 30 -36.97 10.08 6.79
C SER A 30 -36.34 9.65 8.12
N VAL A 31 -35.59 10.53 8.78
CA VAL A 31 -34.95 10.29 10.08
C VAL A 31 -35.59 11.21 11.11
N ASN A 32 -36.03 10.65 12.24
CA ASN A 32 -36.56 11.45 13.34
C ASN A 32 -35.45 12.38 13.86
N ALA A 33 -35.63 13.69 13.72
CA ALA A 33 -34.65 14.71 14.11
C ALA A 33 -34.27 14.64 15.60
N GLU A 34 -35.23 14.36 16.49
CA GLU A 34 -34.98 14.27 17.94
C GLU A 34 -34.07 13.09 18.30
N LYS A 35 -34.12 12.00 17.51
CA LYS A 35 -33.34 10.78 17.73
C LYS A 35 -32.20 10.60 16.73
N ALA A 36 -31.99 11.56 15.83
CA ALA A 36 -31.04 11.44 14.74
C ALA A 36 -29.63 11.16 15.27
N GLY A 37 -29.18 11.91 16.27
CA GLY A 37 -27.87 11.72 16.89
C GLY A 37 -27.64 10.28 17.38
N GLN A 38 -28.64 9.68 18.04
CA GLN A 38 -28.55 8.29 18.52
C GLN A 38 -28.44 7.30 17.35
N PHE A 39 -29.25 7.47 16.30
CA PHE A 39 -29.21 6.57 15.15
C PHE A 39 -27.90 6.66 14.37
N TYR A 40 -27.34 7.87 14.24
CA TYR A 40 -26.04 8.05 13.60
C TYR A 40 -24.91 7.48 14.46
N ALA A 41 -24.90 7.74 15.77
CA ALA A 41 -23.91 7.18 16.69
C ALA A 41 -23.93 5.65 16.66
N GLU A 42 -25.12 5.04 16.71
CA GLU A 42 -25.30 3.59 16.62
C GLU A 42 -24.76 3.03 15.30
N ALA A 43 -25.08 3.68 14.18
CA ALA A 43 -24.61 3.26 12.86
C ALA A 43 -23.08 3.32 12.72
N MET A 44 -22.42 4.26 13.40
CA MET A 44 -20.97 4.47 13.37
C MET A 44 -20.21 3.66 14.42
N ARG A 45 -20.91 3.03 15.37
CA ARG A 45 -20.30 2.30 16.48
C ARG A 45 -19.40 1.16 15.98
N GLY A 46 -18.17 1.13 16.47
CA GLY A 46 -17.18 0.09 16.13
C GLY A 46 -16.59 0.20 14.72
N LYS A 47 -16.96 1.24 13.94
CA LYS A 47 -16.36 1.47 12.62
C LYS A 47 -14.95 2.07 12.74
N PRO A 48 -14.03 1.80 11.79
CA PRO A 48 -12.67 2.35 11.84
C PRO A 48 -12.66 3.87 11.71
N ILE A 49 -11.92 4.55 12.58
CA ILE A 49 -11.82 6.02 12.59
C ILE A 49 -11.22 6.58 11.31
N GLY A 50 -10.28 5.88 10.67
CA GLY A 50 -9.69 6.30 9.40
C GLY A 50 -10.71 6.34 8.27
N ALA A 51 -11.53 5.29 8.18
CA ALA A 51 -12.60 5.19 7.19
C ALA A 51 -13.68 6.26 7.42
N LEU A 52 -14.05 6.48 8.69
CA LEU A 52 -14.96 7.56 9.08
C LEU A 52 -14.42 8.91 8.62
N ARG A 53 -13.21 9.29 9.05
CA ARG A 53 -12.62 10.59 8.67
C ARG A 53 -12.64 10.82 7.17
N ARG A 54 -12.30 9.81 6.36
CA ARG A 54 -12.31 9.94 4.90
C ARG A 54 -13.72 10.15 4.34
N VAL A 55 -14.71 9.39 4.81
CA VAL A 55 -16.10 9.56 4.36
C VAL A 55 -16.62 10.95 4.74
N PHE A 56 -16.38 11.39 5.97
CA PHE A 56 -16.77 12.72 6.44
C PHE A 56 -16.06 13.85 5.66
N GLU A 57 -14.77 13.72 5.37
CA GLU A 57 -14.04 14.66 4.51
C GLU A 57 -14.58 14.67 3.07
N ASN A 58 -14.92 13.51 2.52
CA ASN A 58 -15.50 13.40 1.19
C ASN A 58 -16.92 14.00 1.12
N LEU A 59 -17.73 13.84 2.16
CA LEU A 59 -19.02 14.53 2.30
C LEU A 59 -18.80 16.04 2.35
N ARG A 60 -17.89 16.51 3.21
CA ARG A 60 -17.54 17.93 3.35
C ARG A 60 -17.06 18.57 2.04
N LEU A 61 -16.33 17.82 1.22
CA LEU A 61 -15.82 18.27 -0.08
C LEU A 61 -16.82 18.08 -1.23
N GLY A 62 -18.04 17.60 -0.96
CA GLY A 62 -19.06 17.38 -1.98
C GLY A 62 -18.73 16.25 -2.97
N ARG A 63 -17.82 15.34 -2.61
CA ARG A 63 -17.41 14.20 -3.46
C ARG A 63 -18.49 13.13 -3.60
N TYR A 64 -19.55 13.24 -2.81
CA TYR A 64 -20.77 12.44 -2.96
C TYR A 64 -21.90 13.32 -3.50
N PRO A 65 -22.14 13.35 -4.83
CA PRO A 65 -23.17 14.20 -5.43
C PRO A 65 -24.58 13.97 -4.86
N LYS A 66 -24.86 12.73 -4.42
CA LYS A 66 -26.14 12.34 -3.81
C LYS A 66 -26.39 13.00 -2.45
N PHE A 67 -25.34 13.43 -1.74
CA PHE A 67 -25.40 13.89 -0.35
C PHE A 67 -24.87 15.31 -0.18
N GLN A 68 -25.12 16.22 -1.14
CA GLN A 68 -24.58 17.58 -1.07
C GLN A 68 -25.28 18.46 -0.03
N SER A 69 -26.59 18.28 0.17
CA SER A 69 -27.40 19.14 1.04
C SER A 69 -27.96 18.42 2.27
N PHE A 70 -27.97 17.09 2.25
CA PHE A 70 -28.53 16.26 3.29
C PHE A 70 -27.50 15.24 3.76
N LEU A 71 -27.51 14.93 5.06
CA LEU A 71 -26.75 13.80 5.57
C LEU A 71 -27.21 12.50 4.89
N PRO A 72 -26.31 11.57 4.56
CA PRO A 72 -26.71 10.22 4.18
C PRO A 72 -27.51 9.61 5.33
N LYS A 73 -28.52 8.78 5.05
CA LYS A 73 -29.24 8.08 6.14
C LYS A 73 -28.26 7.24 6.96
N PRO A 74 -28.53 6.92 8.24
CA PRO A 74 -27.60 6.15 9.07
C PRO A 74 -27.10 4.85 8.42
N ALA A 75 -27.99 4.10 7.77
CA ALA A 75 -27.63 2.90 7.02
C ALA A 75 -26.76 3.18 5.78
N GLU A 76 -27.04 4.26 5.05
CA GLU A 76 -26.24 4.68 3.89
C GLU A 76 -24.85 5.16 4.33
N LEU A 77 -24.77 5.93 5.42
CA LEU A 77 -23.51 6.36 6.00
C LEU A 77 -22.68 5.15 6.45
N SER A 78 -23.30 4.17 7.11
CA SER A 78 -22.64 2.94 7.54
C SER A 78 -22.06 2.18 6.35
N ALA A 79 -22.81 2.06 5.25
CA ALA A 79 -22.36 1.42 4.02
C ALA A 79 -21.18 2.17 3.36
N LEU A 80 -21.20 3.51 3.34
CA LEU A 80 -20.08 4.31 2.83
C LEU A 80 -18.80 4.06 3.64
N VAL A 81 -18.93 3.99 4.96
CA VAL A 81 -17.81 3.75 5.88
C VAL A 81 -17.28 2.33 5.72
N ASP A 82 -18.15 1.33 5.57
CA ASP A 82 -17.73 -0.05 5.31
C ASP A 82 -17.00 -0.20 3.98
N ALA A 83 -17.47 0.48 2.93
CA ALA A 83 -16.80 0.51 1.64
C ALA A 83 -15.41 1.16 1.75
N ALA A 84 -15.29 2.28 2.46
CA ALA A 84 -14.00 2.93 2.71
C ALA A 84 -13.06 2.05 3.54
N ALA A 85 -13.58 1.37 4.57
CA ALA A 85 -12.80 0.45 5.40
C ALA A 85 -12.31 -0.77 4.60
N LYS A 86 -13.14 -1.31 3.69
CA LYS A 86 -12.73 -2.39 2.79
C LYS A 86 -11.59 -1.95 1.88
N HIS A 87 -11.69 -0.75 1.31
CA HIS A 87 -10.64 -0.18 0.47
C HIS A 87 -9.33 0.03 1.26
N ASP A 88 -9.39 0.49 2.51
CA ASP A 88 -8.20 0.64 3.35
C ASP A 88 -7.51 -0.69 3.67
N ARG A 89 -8.29 -1.73 3.95
CA ARG A 89 -7.73 -3.08 4.15
C ARG A 89 -7.05 -3.60 2.89
N GLU A 90 -7.63 -3.35 1.73
CA GLU A 90 -7.06 -3.75 0.44
C GLU A 90 -5.77 -3.00 0.14
N LEU A 91 -5.73 -1.68 0.36
CA LEU A 91 -4.51 -0.90 0.21
C LEU A 91 -3.39 -1.41 1.13
N LEU A 92 -3.70 -1.70 2.39
CA LEU A 92 -2.71 -2.25 3.32
C LEU A 92 -2.18 -3.62 2.87
N ARG A 93 -3.03 -4.45 2.26
CA ARG A 93 -2.60 -5.72 1.68
C ARG A 93 -1.62 -5.48 0.53
N ILE A 94 -1.96 -4.59 -0.39
CA ILE A 94 -1.11 -4.21 -1.52
C ILE A 94 0.22 -3.63 -1.03
N GLU A 95 0.20 -2.71 -0.07
CA GLU A 95 1.43 -2.15 0.53
C GLU A 95 2.30 -3.22 1.17
N HIS A 96 1.70 -4.19 1.87
CA HIS A 96 2.42 -5.31 2.46
C HIS A 96 3.06 -6.20 1.38
N GLU A 97 2.33 -6.55 0.33
CA GLU A 97 2.86 -7.32 -0.81
C GLU A 97 4.02 -6.58 -1.50
N HIS A 98 3.91 -5.27 -1.69
CA HIS A 98 4.99 -4.45 -2.25
C HIS A 98 6.22 -4.39 -1.33
N ALA A 99 6.02 -4.29 -0.02
CA ALA A 99 7.12 -4.26 0.95
C ALA A 99 7.88 -5.60 0.99
N GLU A 100 7.16 -6.72 0.96
CA GLU A 100 7.77 -8.05 0.91
C GLU A 100 8.50 -8.28 -0.43
N ALA A 101 7.92 -7.87 -1.55
CA ALA A 101 8.59 -7.93 -2.85
C ALA A 101 9.84 -7.02 -2.91
N ALA A 102 9.85 -5.89 -2.21
CA ALA A 102 11.02 -5.02 -2.11
C ALA A 102 12.14 -5.66 -1.29
N LYS A 103 11.79 -6.28 -0.15
CA LYS A 103 12.75 -7.05 0.67
C LYS A 103 13.33 -8.21 -0.11
N GLU A 104 12.51 -8.98 -0.82
CA GLU A 104 12.98 -10.11 -1.63
C GLU A 104 13.97 -9.65 -2.71
N ARG A 105 13.69 -8.52 -3.37
CA ARG A 105 14.63 -7.93 -4.35
C ARG A 105 15.93 -7.45 -3.71
N GLU A 106 15.88 -6.93 -2.49
CA GLU A 106 17.06 -6.49 -1.74
C GLU A 106 17.90 -7.68 -1.26
N GLU A 107 17.25 -8.73 -0.76
CA GLU A 107 17.89 -10.02 -0.44
C GLU A 107 18.51 -10.66 -1.69
N GLU A 108 17.83 -10.65 -2.82
CA GLU A 108 18.38 -11.18 -4.06
C GLU A 108 19.57 -10.34 -4.56
N ARG A 109 19.53 -9.01 -4.43
CA ARG A 109 20.67 -8.14 -4.72
C ARG A 109 21.86 -8.44 -3.82
N SER A 110 21.65 -8.55 -2.51
CA SER A 110 22.72 -8.88 -1.56
C SER A 110 23.31 -10.28 -1.82
N ARG A 111 22.49 -11.26 -2.22
CA ARG A 111 22.98 -12.58 -2.66
C ARG A 111 23.76 -12.54 -3.98
N ARG A 112 23.42 -11.62 -4.89
CA ARG A 112 24.08 -11.44 -6.20
C ARG A 112 25.32 -10.54 -6.13
N GLU A 113 25.54 -9.81 -5.03
CA GLU A 113 26.78 -9.10 -4.79
C GLU A 113 27.93 -10.10 -4.58
N ILE A 114 28.51 -10.54 -5.70
CA ILE A 114 29.80 -11.21 -5.72
C ILE A 114 30.79 -10.22 -5.11
N GLY A 115 31.26 -10.54 -3.90
CA GLY A 115 32.23 -9.73 -3.18
C GLY A 115 33.48 -9.42 -4.02
N PRO A 116 34.18 -8.31 -3.74
CA PRO A 116 35.33 -7.87 -4.54
C PRO A 116 36.41 -8.97 -4.69
N GLU A 117 36.62 -9.77 -3.65
CA GLU A 117 37.57 -10.89 -3.66
C GLU A 117 37.16 -12.03 -4.60
N GLU A 118 35.87 -12.39 -4.65
CA GLU A 118 35.39 -13.48 -5.51
C GLU A 118 35.38 -13.04 -6.99
N ARG A 119 35.14 -11.75 -7.27
CA ARG A 119 35.34 -11.16 -8.61
C ARG A 119 36.80 -11.22 -9.04
N GLU A 120 37.72 -10.86 -8.16
CA GLU A 120 39.15 -10.88 -8.46
C GLU A 120 39.66 -12.32 -8.67
N ARG A 121 39.21 -13.26 -7.84
CA ARG A 121 39.53 -14.70 -8.00
C ARG A 121 39.05 -15.24 -9.35
N ARG A 122 37.83 -14.89 -9.76
CA ARG A 122 37.29 -15.27 -11.09
C ARG A 122 38.09 -14.63 -12.22
N ARG A 123 38.49 -13.37 -12.09
CA ARG A 123 39.32 -12.67 -13.09
C ARG A 123 40.69 -13.32 -13.23
N ARG A 124 41.34 -13.70 -12.12
CA ARG A 124 42.63 -14.41 -12.12
C ARG A 124 42.51 -15.79 -12.76
N LYS A 125 41.48 -16.57 -12.42
CA LYS A 125 41.21 -17.88 -13.05
C LYS A 125 40.94 -17.76 -14.55
N ALA A 126 40.12 -16.79 -14.97
CA ALA A 126 39.85 -16.54 -16.39
C ALA A 126 41.11 -16.12 -17.16
N ALA A 127 41.96 -15.27 -16.56
CA ALA A 127 43.23 -14.87 -17.16
C ALA A 127 44.20 -16.06 -17.31
N ALA A 128 44.29 -16.93 -16.29
CA ALA A 128 45.12 -18.14 -16.35
C ALA A 128 44.66 -19.12 -17.44
N VAL A 129 43.35 -19.38 -17.55
CA VAL A 129 42.79 -20.24 -18.60
C VAL A 129 43.05 -19.64 -19.99
N ARG A 130 42.90 -18.33 -20.15
CA ARG A 130 43.15 -17.65 -21.43
C ARG A 130 44.64 -17.69 -21.82
N ALA A 131 45.54 -17.57 -20.85
CA ALA A 131 46.98 -17.71 -21.06
C ALA A 131 47.33 -19.14 -21.48
N MET A 132 46.78 -20.16 -20.81
CA MET A 132 46.98 -21.58 -21.17
C MET A 132 46.45 -21.91 -22.57
N LEU A 133 45.30 -21.37 -22.96
CA LEU A 133 44.77 -21.56 -24.31
C LEU A 133 45.62 -20.82 -25.36
N GLY A 134 46.12 -19.62 -25.04
CA GLY A 134 47.03 -18.88 -25.91
C GLY A 134 48.38 -19.57 -26.12
N THR A 135 48.95 -20.18 -25.07
CA THR A 135 50.17 -20.98 -25.18
C THR A 135 49.93 -22.30 -25.91
N ALA A 136 48.81 -22.96 -25.67
CA ALA A 136 48.43 -24.18 -26.39
C ALA A 136 48.13 -23.93 -27.89
N ALA A 137 47.57 -22.77 -28.23
CA ALA A 137 47.36 -22.34 -29.62
C ALA A 137 48.70 -22.02 -30.31
N LYS A 138 49.60 -21.29 -29.64
CA LYS A 138 50.96 -21.02 -30.16
C LYS A 138 51.80 -22.30 -30.35
N ALA A 139 51.69 -23.25 -29.42
CA ALA A 139 52.37 -24.54 -29.53
C ALA A 139 51.87 -25.34 -30.74
N ARG A 140 50.54 -25.33 -31.01
CA ARG A 140 49.95 -25.98 -32.18
C ARG A 140 50.31 -25.33 -33.50
N THR A 141 50.48 -24.00 -33.55
CA THR A 141 50.94 -23.32 -34.77
C THR A 141 52.43 -23.54 -35.06
N LEU A 142 53.25 -23.84 -34.04
CA LEU A 142 54.67 -24.15 -34.20
C LEU A 142 54.93 -25.63 -34.53
N SER A 143 54.03 -26.54 -34.14
CA SER A 143 54.17 -27.98 -34.42
C SER A 143 53.49 -28.44 -35.72
N GLY A 144 52.76 -27.55 -36.42
CA GLY A 144 52.04 -27.88 -37.66
C GLY A 144 52.74 -27.42 -38.95
N GLY A 145 53.99 -26.95 -38.86
CA GLY A 145 54.77 -26.47 -39.99
C GLY A 145 56.06 -27.27 -40.18
N PHE A 146 55.95 -28.59 -40.35
CA PHE A 146 57.02 -29.44 -40.88
C PHE A 146 56.39 -30.77 -41.34
N ASP A 147 55.91 -30.78 -42.58
CA ASP A 147 55.84 -31.98 -43.43
C ASP A 147 55.67 -31.46 -44.86
N ASP A 148 56.81 -31.37 -45.56
CA ASP A 148 56.94 -31.32 -47.02
C ASP A 148 57.98 -32.42 -47.38
#